data_AF-A0AAC9Y0B5-F1
#
_entry.id   AF-A0AAC9Y0B5-F1
#
_cell.length_a   1.000
_cell.length_b   1.000
_cell.length_c   1.000
_cell.angle_alpha   90.00
_cell.angle_beta   90.00
_cell.angle_gamma   90.00
#
_symmetry.space_group_name_H-M   'P 1'
#
loop_
_entity.id
_entity.type
_entity.pdbx_description
1 polymer ?
#
loop_
_entity_poly.entity_id
_entity_poly.type
_entity_poly.pdbx_seq_one_letter_code
_entity_poly.pdbx_strand_id
1 'polypeptide(L)'
;MISEADQVVIDEMITRERTMKERQKIIEDMTHKRRVFKRRLVIACAAVVTPFLTILYNVFMQYEHWPMMGIVKINILVAILIFLLNLALFQKLIKYRPLKYIVQRYRRRIDKRYTEALSVSNRWLQFYYHQREISHIIPQILYYLEANPALETIDDAIDYIDSQPVSLELYQNNLSEFRKYVKQFNTMVLSTANELGQPASRQINFVTLDGIPNVWYFGTDPEAPKVSELDLGRAAIFTLPTSEELRITSNRLKVYRTQYHFSDIAEAYQKQVPGYVESLSKEEQEKEIIFAIELKSARIDSRFQNKGLTFSE
;
A
#
# COMPACT_ATOMS: atom_id res chain seq x y z
N MET A 1 12.87 37.42 5.40
CA MET A 1 13.42 36.78 6.63
C MET A 1 12.24 36.08 7.30
N ILE A 2 12.33 34.77 7.58
CA ILE A 2 11.17 33.97 8.03
C ILE A 2 10.63 34.51 9.36
N SER A 3 9.30 34.59 9.47
CA SER A 3 8.63 35.09 10.68
C SER A 3 8.85 34.16 11.88
N GLU A 4 8.80 34.68 13.09
CA GLU A 4 8.95 33.86 14.31
C GLU A 4 7.84 32.80 14.43
N ALA A 5 6.63 33.13 13.97
CA ALA A 5 5.51 32.19 13.92
C ALA A 5 5.76 31.03 12.92
N ASP A 6 6.26 31.34 11.73
CA ASP A 6 6.61 30.32 10.73
C ASP A 6 7.79 29.47 11.20
N GLN A 7 8.77 30.06 11.90
CA GLN A 7 9.92 29.33 12.42
C GLN A 7 9.51 28.24 13.42
N VAL A 8 8.52 28.51 14.29
CA VAL A 8 7.97 27.50 15.20
C VAL A 8 7.37 26.32 14.44
N VAL A 9 6.61 26.60 13.38
CA VAL A 9 5.99 25.56 12.55
C VAL A 9 7.06 24.76 11.79
N ILE A 10 8.11 25.42 11.27
CA ILE A 10 9.25 24.77 10.61
C ILE A 10 9.97 23.83 11.58
N ASP A 11 10.20 24.23 12.83
CA ASP A 11 10.84 23.39 13.84
C ASP A 11 10.00 22.14 14.16
N GLU A 12 8.67 22.27 14.17
CA GLU A 12 7.76 21.13 14.27
C GLU A 12 7.85 20.21 13.04
N MET A 13 7.92 20.77 11.82
CA MET A 13 8.14 20.01 10.59
C MET A 13 9.46 19.24 10.61
N ILE A 14 10.55 19.85 11.09
CA ILE A 14 11.86 19.20 11.22
C ILE A 14 11.79 18.06 12.24
N THR A 15 11.14 18.29 13.38
CA THR A 15 10.94 17.26 14.43
C THR A 15 10.13 16.09 13.90
N ARG A 16 9.07 16.36 13.13
CA ARG A 16 8.29 15.36 12.43
C ARG A 16 9.16 14.55 11.46
N GLU A 17 9.95 15.19 10.61
CA GLU A 17 10.81 14.51 9.63
C GLU A 17 11.85 13.59 10.30
N ARG A 18 12.45 14.02 11.42
CA ARG A 18 13.34 13.18 12.22
C ARG A 18 12.61 11.94 12.73
N THR A 19 11.41 12.13 13.29
CA THR A 19 10.56 11.03 13.79
C THR A 19 10.16 10.07 12.67
N MET A 20 9.82 10.57 11.49
CA MET A 20 9.49 9.75 10.31
C MET A 20 10.68 8.94 9.81
N LYS A 21 11.90 9.51 9.80
CA LYS A 21 13.13 8.79 9.47
C LYS A 21 13.44 7.68 10.50
N GLU A 22 13.25 7.94 11.78
CA GLU A 22 13.42 6.91 12.83
C GLU A 22 12.41 5.78 12.68
N ARG A 23 11.14 6.11 12.43
CA ARG A 23 10.10 5.14 12.12
C ARG A 23 10.51 4.25 10.95
N GLN A 24 10.99 4.86 9.86
CA GLN A 24 11.44 4.13 8.67
C GLN A 24 12.58 3.15 8.99
N LYS A 25 13.59 3.57 9.78
CA LYS A 25 14.66 2.67 10.24
C LYS A 25 14.13 1.49 11.03
N ILE A 26 13.16 1.71 11.91
CA ILE A 26 12.50 0.64 12.69
C ILE A 26 11.82 -0.36 11.74
N ILE A 27 11.07 0.13 10.75
CA ILE A 27 10.37 -0.70 9.76
C ILE A 27 11.37 -1.53 8.94
N GLU A 28 12.47 -0.93 8.50
CA GLU A 28 13.54 -1.62 7.76
C GLU A 28 14.19 -2.72 8.61
N ASP A 29 14.48 -2.43 9.88
CA ASP A 29 15.00 -3.45 10.81
C ASP A 29 13.99 -4.59 11.04
N MET A 30 12.70 -4.28 11.22
CA MET A 30 11.65 -5.28 11.36
C MET A 30 11.53 -6.17 10.12
N THR A 31 11.51 -5.58 8.93
CA THR A 31 11.40 -6.31 7.65
C THR A 31 12.64 -7.16 7.38
N HIS A 32 13.84 -6.63 7.67
CA HIS A 32 15.09 -7.36 7.60
C HIS A 32 15.09 -8.56 8.56
N LYS A 33 14.76 -8.37 9.84
CA LYS A 33 14.68 -9.44 10.84
C LYS A 33 13.70 -10.55 10.45
N ARG A 34 12.54 -10.20 9.88
CA ARG A 34 11.56 -11.18 9.35
C ARG A 34 12.13 -11.99 8.19
N ARG A 35 12.77 -11.32 7.22
CA ARG A 35 13.37 -11.96 6.05
C ARG A 35 14.50 -12.91 6.44
N VAL A 36 15.40 -12.44 7.31
CA VAL A 36 16.52 -13.23 7.83
C VAL A 36 16.03 -14.44 8.62
N PHE A 37 15.02 -14.26 9.49
CA PHE A 37 14.43 -15.38 10.24
C PHE A 37 13.86 -16.44 9.30
N LYS A 38 13.07 -16.03 8.29
CA LYS A 38 12.51 -16.96 7.30
C LYS A 38 13.62 -17.73 6.57
N ARG A 39 14.68 -17.05 6.12
CA ARG A 39 15.82 -17.67 5.43
C ARG A 39 16.57 -18.64 6.35
N ARG A 40 16.88 -18.23 7.59
CA ARG A 40 17.57 -19.07 8.58
C ARG A 40 16.75 -20.30 8.95
N LEU A 41 15.43 -20.17 9.08
CA LEU A 41 14.53 -21.30 9.34
C LEU A 41 14.59 -22.34 8.22
N VAL A 42 14.51 -21.91 6.95
CA VAL A 42 14.62 -22.82 5.78
C VAL A 42 15.97 -23.54 5.79
N ILE A 43 17.07 -22.80 5.99
CA ILE A 43 18.42 -23.36 6.03
C ILE A 43 18.56 -24.37 7.17
N ALA A 44 18.06 -24.05 8.37
CA ALA A 44 18.10 -24.93 9.53
C ALA A 44 17.32 -26.23 9.28
N CYS A 45 16.10 -26.15 8.72
CA CYS A 45 15.33 -27.33 8.37
C CYS A 45 16.05 -28.21 7.32
N ALA A 46 16.60 -27.60 6.27
CA ALA A 46 17.36 -28.32 5.26
C ALA A 46 18.62 -28.98 5.87
N ALA A 47 19.35 -28.27 6.73
CA ALA A 47 20.55 -28.78 7.39
C ALA A 47 20.25 -29.94 8.35
N VAL A 48 19.08 -29.96 9.00
CA VAL A 48 18.67 -31.06 9.90
C VAL A 48 18.22 -32.29 9.11
N VAL A 49 17.49 -32.11 8.00
CA VAL A 49 16.94 -33.23 7.21
C VAL A 49 17.99 -33.86 6.30
N THR A 50 18.99 -33.10 5.85
CA THR A 50 20.01 -33.59 4.91
C THR A 50 20.81 -34.78 5.49
N PRO A 51 21.38 -34.73 6.71
CA PRO A 51 22.07 -35.88 7.29
C PRO A 51 21.19 -37.12 7.39
N PHE A 52 19.92 -36.96 7.75
CA PHE A 52 18.97 -38.07 7.83
C PHE A 52 18.76 -38.74 6.46
N LEU A 53 18.54 -37.94 5.42
CA LEU A 53 18.39 -38.46 4.05
C LEU A 53 19.69 -39.06 3.50
N THR A 54 20.85 -38.49 3.83
CA THR A 54 22.14 -39.05 3.43
C THR A 54 22.42 -40.39 4.11
N ILE A 55 22.07 -40.54 5.39
CA ILE A 55 22.16 -41.83 6.08
C ILE A 55 21.21 -42.85 5.44
N LEU A 56 19.97 -42.46 5.17
CA LEU A 56 18.99 -43.33 4.52
C LEU A 56 19.46 -43.79 3.12
N TYR A 57 20.01 -42.86 2.34
CA TYR A 57 20.62 -43.15 1.04
C TYR A 57 21.76 -44.17 1.18
N ASN A 58 22.68 -43.96 2.13
CA ASN A 58 23.80 -44.89 2.35
C ASN A 58 23.30 -46.29 2.73
N VAL A 59 22.28 -46.41 3.58
CA VAL A 59 21.67 -47.70 3.95
C VAL A 59 21.07 -48.40 2.73
N PHE A 60 20.35 -47.66 1.89
CA PHE A 60 19.71 -48.21 0.69
C PHE A 60 20.75 -48.69 -0.34
N MET A 61 21.79 -47.89 -0.58
CA MET A 61 22.87 -48.22 -1.51
C MET A 61 23.72 -49.40 -1.03
N GLN A 62 23.86 -49.57 0.28
CA GLN A 62 24.54 -50.73 0.88
C GLN A 62 23.75 -52.02 0.66
N TYR A 63 22.42 -51.96 0.74
CA TYR A 63 21.54 -53.10 0.46
C TYR A 63 21.63 -53.55 -1.01
N GLU A 64 21.68 -52.61 -1.96
CA GLU A 64 21.77 -52.92 -3.39
C GLU A 64 23.20 -53.22 -3.92
N HIS A 65 24.23 -53.23 -3.06
CA HIS A 65 25.62 -53.55 -3.41
C HIS A 65 26.20 -52.70 -4.58
N TRP A 66 25.84 -51.42 -4.65
CA TRP A 66 26.32 -50.56 -5.75
C TRP A 66 27.83 -50.27 -5.68
N PRO A 67 28.55 -50.36 -6.81
CA PRO A 67 30.02 -50.26 -6.85
C PRO A 67 30.59 -48.85 -6.58
N MET A 68 29.74 -47.82 -6.56
CA MET A 68 30.18 -46.44 -6.25
C MET A 68 30.23 -46.14 -4.75
N MET A 69 29.75 -47.04 -3.89
CA MET A 69 29.79 -46.90 -2.43
C MET A 69 31.22 -46.91 -1.90
N GLY A 70 31.58 -45.91 -1.08
CA GLY A 70 32.89 -45.79 -0.45
C GLY A 70 33.82 -44.73 -1.06
N ILE A 71 33.49 -44.19 -2.24
CA ILE A 71 34.21 -43.04 -2.80
C ILE A 71 33.71 -41.77 -2.10
N VAL A 72 34.50 -41.29 -1.12
CA VAL A 72 34.18 -40.12 -0.28
C VAL A 72 33.70 -38.92 -1.10
N LYS A 73 34.33 -38.65 -2.26
CA LYS A 73 33.96 -37.55 -3.16
C LYS A 73 32.54 -37.66 -3.71
N ILE A 74 32.09 -38.87 -4.06
CA ILE A 74 30.74 -39.10 -4.61
C ILE A 74 29.70 -38.92 -3.52
N ASN A 75 29.94 -39.45 -2.32
CA ASN A 75 29.03 -39.29 -1.17
C ASN A 75 28.85 -37.83 -0.75
N ILE A 76 29.93 -37.04 -0.77
CA ILE A 76 29.87 -35.59 -0.53
C ILE A 76 29.03 -34.89 -1.60
N LEU A 77 29.21 -35.25 -2.88
CA LEU A 77 28.46 -34.65 -3.98
C LEU A 77 26.96 -34.97 -3.88
N VAL A 78 26.61 -36.20 -3.53
CA VAL A 78 25.21 -36.61 -3.27
C VAL A 78 24.62 -35.85 -2.08
N ALA A 79 25.38 -35.69 -0.98
CA ALA A 79 24.91 -34.91 0.18
C ALA A 79 24.66 -33.43 -0.18
N ILE A 80 25.51 -32.81 -1.00
CA ILE A 80 25.31 -31.44 -1.50
C ILE A 80 24.03 -31.37 -2.36
N LEU A 81 23.83 -32.35 -3.25
CA LEU A 81 22.63 -32.40 -4.09
C LEU A 81 21.35 -32.54 -3.25
N ILE A 82 21.35 -33.44 -2.26
CA ILE A 82 20.25 -33.62 -1.30
C ILE A 82 19.99 -32.32 -0.53
N PHE A 83 21.03 -31.61 -0.10
CA PHE A 83 20.89 -30.33 0.59
C PHE A 83 20.21 -29.27 -0.28
N LEU A 84 20.63 -29.13 -1.54
CA LEU A 84 20.03 -28.16 -2.48
C LEU A 84 18.56 -28.49 -2.78
N LEU A 85 18.24 -29.77 -2.97
CA LEU A 85 16.86 -30.24 -3.15
C LEU A 85 16.00 -29.95 -1.91
N ASN A 86 16.52 -30.24 -0.71
CA ASN A 86 15.85 -29.91 0.55
C ASN A 86 15.61 -28.42 0.69
N LEU A 87 16.58 -27.58 0.31
CA LEU A 87 16.44 -26.13 0.37
C LEU A 87 15.30 -25.63 -0.52
N ALA A 88 15.19 -26.14 -1.75
CA ALA A 88 14.09 -25.83 -2.66
C ALA A 88 12.72 -26.33 -2.12
N LEU A 89 12.70 -27.53 -1.54
CA LEU A 89 11.50 -28.12 -0.94
C LEU A 89 11.02 -27.29 0.27
N PHE A 90 11.91 -26.94 1.19
CA PHE A 90 11.57 -26.13 2.37
C PHE A 90 11.20 -24.69 2.02
N GLN A 91 11.74 -24.13 0.94
CA GLN A 91 11.29 -22.83 0.41
C GLN A 91 9.81 -22.85 0.00
N LYS A 92 9.31 -23.97 -0.55
CA LYS A 92 7.88 -24.14 -0.86
C LYS A 92 7.06 -24.47 0.39
N LEU A 93 7.57 -25.36 1.26
CA LEU A 93 6.86 -25.80 2.47
C LEU A 93 6.63 -24.72 3.52
N ILE A 94 7.43 -23.65 3.53
CA ILE A 94 7.26 -22.56 4.50
C ILE A 94 5.89 -21.85 4.44
N LYS A 95 5.17 -22.01 3.31
CA LYS A 95 3.81 -21.49 3.12
C LYS A 95 2.75 -22.33 3.83
N TYR A 96 3.08 -23.55 4.24
CA TYR A 96 2.14 -24.53 4.81
C TYR A 96 2.39 -24.75 6.31
N ARG A 97 1.42 -25.38 6.98
CA ARG A 97 1.59 -25.78 8.40
C ARG A 97 2.54 -26.99 8.46
N PRO A 98 3.42 -27.09 9.49
CA PRO A 98 3.52 -26.24 10.69
C PRO A 98 4.41 -24.99 10.53
N LEU A 99 5.26 -24.91 9.49
CA LEU A 99 6.25 -23.83 9.31
C LEU A 99 5.62 -22.43 9.25
N LYS A 100 4.46 -22.31 8.58
CA LYS A 100 3.67 -21.06 8.54
C LYS A 100 3.39 -20.52 9.94
N TYR A 101 3.07 -21.39 10.90
CA TYR A 101 2.75 -20.98 12.27
C TYR A 101 3.97 -20.45 13.01
N ILE A 102 5.15 -21.07 12.83
CA ILE A 102 6.40 -20.62 13.42
C ILE A 102 6.76 -19.22 12.91
N VAL A 103 6.66 -19.02 11.58
CA VAL A 103 6.91 -17.71 10.94
C VAL A 103 5.91 -16.65 11.44
N GLN A 104 4.63 -16.98 11.52
CA GLN A 104 3.60 -16.07 12.04
C GLN A 104 3.83 -15.72 13.51
N ARG A 105 4.20 -16.68 14.36
CA ARG A 105 4.50 -16.44 15.78
C ARG A 105 5.71 -15.52 15.94
N TYR A 106 6.72 -15.65 15.09
CA TYR A 106 7.87 -14.74 15.08
C TYR A 106 7.46 -13.34 14.59
N ARG A 107 6.67 -13.24 13.51
CA ARG A 107 6.12 -11.95 13.01
C ARG A 107 5.38 -11.21 14.12
N ARG A 108 4.45 -11.88 14.81
CA ARG A 108 3.69 -11.32 15.94
C ARG A 108 4.57 -10.85 17.11
N ARG A 109 5.65 -11.59 17.42
CA ARG A 109 6.60 -11.18 18.48
C ARG A 109 7.36 -9.92 18.11
N ILE A 110 7.83 -9.83 16.86
CA ILE A 110 8.45 -8.59 16.34
C ILE A 110 7.44 -7.45 16.38
N ASP A 111 6.23 -7.68 15.86
CA ASP A 111 5.15 -6.69 15.86
C ASP A 111 4.94 -6.12 17.26
N LYS A 112 4.73 -6.98 18.26
CA LYS A 112 4.50 -6.56 19.65
C LYS A 112 5.65 -5.74 20.22
N ARG A 113 6.91 -6.09 19.89
CA ARG A 113 8.10 -5.40 20.39
C ARG A 113 8.19 -3.95 19.89
N TYR A 114 7.77 -3.68 18.65
CA TYR A 114 7.89 -2.36 18.03
C TYR A 114 6.56 -1.59 17.99
N THR A 115 5.45 -2.17 18.46
CA THR A 115 4.14 -1.51 18.47
C THR A 115 4.20 -0.14 19.13
N GLU A 116 4.84 -0.01 20.30
CA GLU A 116 4.87 1.23 21.06
C GLU A 116 5.61 2.35 20.32
N ALA A 117 6.80 2.07 19.80
CA ALA A 117 7.57 3.02 19.00
C ALA A 117 6.83 3.44 17.71
N LEU A 118 6.12 2.51 17.07
CA LEU A 118 5.29 2.79 15.91
C LEU A 118 4.01 3.55 16.28
N SER A 119 3.42 3.34 17.46
CA SER A 119 2.21 4.06 17.88
C SER A 119 2.51 5.51 18.22
N VAL A 120 3.64 5.80 18.89
CA VAL A 120 4.04 7.18 19.21
C VAL A 120 4.26 7.99 17.93
N SER A 121 4.90 7.39 16.93
CA SER A 121 5.12 8.06 15.64
C SER A 121 3.85 8.21 14.79
N ASN A 122 2.75 7.53 15.11
CA ASN A 122 1.50 7.68 14.36
C ASN A 122 0.94 9.12 14.43
N ARG A 123 1.21 9.86 15.51
CA ARG A 123 0.79 11.27 15.64
C ARG A 123 1.40 12.15 14.55
N TRP A 124 2.63 11.86 14.16
CA TRP A 124 3.42 12.64 13.20
C TRP A 124 3.13 12.28 11.73
N LEU A 125 2.25 11.29 11.51
CA LEU A 125 1.80 10.91 10.17
C LEU A 125 0.96 12.00 9.51
N GLN A 126 0.27 12.82 10.32
CA GLN A 126 -0.55 13.93 9.88
C GLN A 126 0.05 15.24 10.37
N PHE A 127 0.13 16.19 9.44
CA PHE A 127 0.53 17.55 9.70
C PHE A 127 -0.39 18.47 8.91
N TYR A 128 -1.13 19.31 9.65
CA TYR A 128 -2.08 20.25 9.09
C TYR A 128 -1.56 21.67 9.29
N TYR A 129 -1.59 22.46 8.23
CA TYR A 129 -1.25 23.88 8.23
C TYR A 129 -2.38 24.63 7.52
N HIS A 130 -2.97 25.62 8.17
CA HIS A 130 -4.17 26.33 7.67
C HIS A 130 -5.27 25.40 7.12
N GLN A 131 -5.63 24.35 7.87
CA GLN A 131 -6.63 23.33 7.50
C GLN A 131 -6.26 22.46 6.28
N ARG A 132 -5.10 22.70 5.65
CA ARG A 132 -4.55 21.88 4.59
C ARG A 132 -3.65 20.79 5.17
N GLU A 133 -3.84 19.56 4.72
CA GLU A 133 -2.89 18.47 5.01
C GLU A 133 -1.66 18.64 4.11
N ILE A 134 -0.49 18.87 4.72
CA ILE A 134 0.77 19.12 4.00
C ILE A 134 1.85 18.08 4.30
N SER A 135 1.52 17.03 5.06
CA SER A 135 2.44 15.96 5.49
C SER A 135 3.31 15.40 4.37
N HIS A 136 2.76 15.31 3.15
CA HIS A 136 3.41 14.73 1.99
C HIS A 136 4.38 15.69 1.29
N ILE A 137 4.20 17.01 1.44
CA ILE A 137 5.06 18.04 0.84
C ILE A 137 6.04 18.68 1.83
N ILE A 138 5.96 18.39 3.13
CA ILE A 138 6.90 18.91 4.15
C ILE A 138 8.38 18.81 3.73
N PRO A 139 8.89 17.67 3.21
CA PRO A 139 10.28 17.60 2.78
C PRO A 139 10.63 18.62 1.68
N GLN A 140 9.68 18.92 0.78
CA GLN A 140 9.85 19.91 -0.29
C GLN A 140 9.76 21.33 0.26
N ILE A 141 8.83 21.59 1.19
CA ILE A 141 8.71 22.89 1.87
C ILE A 141 10.04 23.23 2.56
N LEU A 142 10.56 22.30 3.37
CA LEU A 142 11.83 22.49 4.07
C LEU A 142 12.99 22.70 3.10
N TYR A 143 13.05 21.92 2.02
CA TYR A 143 14.08 22.08 0.99
C TYR A 143 14.01 23.45 0.30
N TYR A 144 12.84 23.91 -0.11
CA TYR A 144 12.70 25.16 -0.84
C TYR A 144 12.90 26.38 0.04
N LEU A 145 12.46 26.35 1.30
CA LEU A 145 12.77 27.41 2.27
C LEU A 145 14.28 27.52 2.55
N GLU A 146 15.01 26.40 2.53
CA GLU A 146 16.47 26.39 2.69
C GLU A 146 17.20 26.82 1.40
N ALA A 147 16.73 26.37 0.23
CA ALA A 147 17.41 26.53 -1.04
C ALA A 147 17.07 27.83 -1.79
N ASN A 148 15.91 28.44 -1.52
CA ASN A 148 15.43 29.63 -2.22
C ASN A 148 15.20 30.80 -1.25
N PRO A 149 16.15 31.75 -1.15
CA PRO A 149 16.04 32.90 -0.26
C PRO A 149 14.86 33.83 -0.57
N ALA A 150 14.23 33.71 -1.74
CA ALA A 150 13.07 34.53 -2.12
C ALA A 150 11.75 34.04 -1.50
N LEU A 151 11.70 32.81 -0.97
CA LEU A 151 10.53 32.29 -0.26
C LEU A 151 10.66 32.65 1.22
N GLU A 152 9.83 33.59 1.69
CA GLU A 152 9.95 34.13 3.05
C GLU A 152 8.96 33.50 4.03
N THR A 153 7.94 32.82 3.54
CA THR A 153 6.89 32.18 4.35
C THR A 153 6.63 30.74 3.93
N ILE A 154 5.98 29.97 4.82
CA ILE A 154 5.53 28.61 4.50
C ILE A 154 4.51 28.63 3.36
N ASP A 155 3.64 29.63 3.32
CA ASP A 155 2.64 29.80 2.27
C ASP A 155 3.29 30.03 0.90
N ASP A 156 4.34 30.87 0.82
CA ASP A 156 5.09 31.08 -0.43
C ASP A 156 5.69 29.77 -0.95
N ALA A 157 6.23 28.93 -0.05
CA ALA A 157 6.81 27.65 -0.42
C ALA A 157 5.74 26.65 -0.89
N ILE A 158 4.56 26.66 -0.26
CA ILE A 158 3.43 25.83 -0.67
C ILE A 158 2.93 26.26 -2.05
N ASP A 159 2.74 27.56 -2.28
CA ASP A 159 2.30 28.11 -3.55
C ASP A 159 3.32 27.83 -4.66
N TYR A 160 4.61 27.96 -4.34
CA TYR A 160 5.68 27.59 -5.26
C TYR A 160 5.61 26.11 -5.65
N ILE A 161 5.49 25.20 -4.68
CA ILE A 161 5.36 23.76 -4.92
C ILE A 161 4.14 23.44 -5.78
N ASP A 162 2.99 24.05 -5.46
CA ASP A 162 1.75 23.82 -6.18
C ASP A 162 1.80 24.36 -7.62
N SER A 163 2.55 25.42 -7.86
CA SER A 163 2.76 25.98 -9.20
C SER A 163 3.70 25.15 -10.08
N GLN A 164 4.44 24.19 -9.51
CA GLN A 164 5.33 23.33 -10.29
C GLN A 164 4.53 22.25 -11.00
N PRO A 165 4.61 22.16 -12.35
CA PRO A 165 3.94 21.09 -13.06
C PRO A 165 4.54 19.74 -12.65
N VAL A 166 3.68 18.77 -12.31
CA VAL A 166 4.11 17.40 -12.07
C VAL A 166 4.74 16.88 -13.36
N SER A 167 6.04 16.59 -13.34
CA SER A 167 6.73 16.07 -14.52
C SER A 167 6.03 14.80 -15.02
N LEU A 168 5.93 14.63 -16.33
CA LEU A 168 5.26 13.46 -16.93
C LEU A 168 5.85 12.14 -16.40
N GLU A 169 7.15 12.10 -16.16
CA GLU A 169 7.84 10.95 -15.57
C GLU A 169 7.39 10.69 -14.12
N LEU A 170 7.34 11.73 -13.28
CA LEU A 170 6.86 11.60 -11.90
C LEU A 170 5.39 11.17 -11.85
N TYR A 171 4.56 11.72 -12.74
CA TYR A 171 3.16 11.32 -12.89
C TYR A 171 3.03 9.83 -13.22
N GLN A 172 3.73 9.35 -14.25
CA GLN A 172 3.69 7.94 -14.66
C GLN A 172 4.22 7.02 -13.56
N ASN A 173 5.28 7.43 -12.86
CA ASN A 173 5.83 6.68 -11.72
C ASN A 173 4.82 6.58 -10.57
N ASN A 174 4.18 7.70 -10.21
CA ASN A 174 3.16 7.73 -9.17
C ASN A 174 1.95 6.86 -9.53
N LEU A 175 1.48 6.89 -10.79
CA LEU A 175 0.40 6.01 -11.26
C LEU A 175 0.80 4.53 -11.20
N SER A 176 1.98 4.18 -11.70
CA SER A 176 2.50 2.80 -11.69
C SER A 176 2.60 2.25 -10.28
N GLU A 177 3.04 3.09 -9.34
CA GLU A 177 3.07 2.74 -7.93
C GLU A 177 1.67 2.62 -7.33
N PHE A 178 0.81 3.63 -7.53
CA PHE A 178 -0.55 3.65 -7.01
C PHE A 178 -1.38 2.44 -7.45
N ARG A 179 -1.16 1.99 -8.69
CA ARG A 179 -1.78 0.78 -9.25
C ARG A 179 -1.57 -0.46 -8.39
N LYS A 180 -0.45 -0.57 -7.67
CA LYS A 180 -0.16 -1.72 -6.79
C LYS A 180 -1.04 -1.74 -5.54
N TYR A 181 -1.47 -0.56 -5.09
CA TYR A 181 -2.30 -0.41 -3.91
C TYR A 181 -3.78 -0.48 -4.25
N VAL A 182 -4.22 0.25 -5.29
CA VAL A 182 -5.65 0.33 -5.65
C VAL A 182 -6.25 -1.03 -5.98
N LYS A 183 -5.47 -1.95 -6.59
CA LYS A 183 -5.91 -3.32 -6.93
C LYS A 183 -6.33 -4.18 -5.73
N GLN A 184 -6.06 -3.73 -4.51
CA GLN A 184 -6.46 -4.42 -3.28
C GLN A 184 -7.83 -3.96 -2.75
N PHE A 185 -8.43 -2.96 -3.40
CA PHE A 185 -9.68 -2.35 -3.00
C PHE A 185 -10.66 -2.34 -4.16
N ASN A 186 -11.93 -2.56 -3.83
CA ASN A 186 -13.07 -2.42 -4.74
C ASN A 186 -14.24 -1.69 -4.07
N THR A 187 -13.99 -1.17 -2.87
CA THR A 187 -14.97 -0.47 -2.04
C THR A 187 -14.30 0.74 -1.41
N MET A 188 -15.02 1.85 -1.45
CA MET A 188 -14.67 3.10 -0.79
C MET A 188 -15.80 3.53 0.14
N VAL A 189 -15.46 4.31 1.16
CA VAL A 189 -16.39 5.19 1.85
C VAL A 189 -16.27 6.55 1.20
N LEU A 190 -17.36 7.00 0.61
CA LEU A 190 -17.51 8.32 0.02
C LEU A 190 -18.22 9.23 1.01
N SER A 191 -17.53 10.28 1.43
CA SER A 191 -18.06 11.34 2.28
C SER A 191 -18.32 12.58 1.44
N THR A 192 -19.57 13.03 1.40
CA THR A 192 -20.05 14.22 0.69
C THR A 192 -20.64 15.21 1.67
N ALA A 193 -20.87 16.44 1.23
CA ALA A 193 -21.64 17.43 1.98
C ALA A 193 -22.73 18.03 1.08
N ASN A 194 -23.92 18.25 1.63
CA ASN A 194 -24.97 19.00 0.94
C ASN A 194 -24.67 20.52 0.93
N GLU A 195 -25.56 21.31 0.33
CA GLU A 195 -25.42 22.78 0.25
C GLU A 195 -25.32 23.45 1.62
N LEU A 196 -25.95 22.87 2.64
CA LEU A 196 -25.92 23.34 4.04
C LEU A 196 -24.64 22.90 4.78
N GLY A 197 -23.73 22.18 4.12
CA GLY A 197 -22.50 21.65 4.72
C GLY A 197 -22.72 20.43 5.61
N GLN A 198 -23.90 19.82 5.60
CA GLN A 198 -24.17 18.61 6.39
C GLN A 198 -23.51 17.41 5.72
N PRO A 199 -22.67 16.65 6.46
CA PRO A 199 -21.94 15.52 5.88
C PRO A 199 -22.83 14.28 5.77
N ALA A 200 -22.67 13.54 4.68
CA ALA A 200 -23.20 12.19 4.50
C ALA A 200 -22.05 11.26 4.11
N SER A 201 -22.04 10.03 4.63
CA SER A 201 -21.02 9.03 4.30
C SER A 201 -21.66 7.72 3.90
N ARG A 202 -21.20 7.14 2.79
CA ARG A 202 -21.78 5.93 2.20
C ARG A 202 -20.68 5.00 1.72
N GLN A 203 -20.85 3.71 1.93
CA GLN A 203 -19.99 2.70 1.34
C GLN A 203 -20.43 2.42 -0.10
N ILE A 204 -19.51 2.53 -1.04
CA ILE A 204 -19.78 2.43 -2.48
C ILE A 204 -18.71 1.54 -3.11
N ASN A 205 -19.14 0.66 -4.02
CA ASN A 205 -18.23 -0.12 -4.83
C ASN A 205 -17.70 0.73 -5.98
N PHE A 206 -16.43 0.58 -6.30
CA PHE A 206 -15.81 1.29 -7.41
C PHE A 206 -14.97 0.36 -8.25
N VAL A 207 -14.74 0.78 -9.49
CA VAL A 207 -13.83 0.11 -10.42
C VAL A 207 -12.83 1.10 -10.97
N THR A 208 -11.69 0.58 -11.40
CA THR A 208 -10.69 1.33 -12.16
C THR A 208 -10.62 0.80 -13.58
N LEU A 209 -10.39 1.69 -14.55
CA LEU A 209 -10.12 1.29 -15.93
C LEU A 209 -8.61 1.09 -16.13
N ASP A 210 -8.25 0.24 -17.09
CA ASP A 210 -6.84 -0.04 -17.37
C ASP A 210 -6.10 1.24 -17.78
N GLY A 211 -4.90 1.41 -17.24
CA GLY A 211 -4.08 2.60 -17.51
C GLY A 211 -4.23 3.72 -16.49
N ILE A 212 -5.40 3.88 -15.85
CA ILE A 212 -5.75 5.12 -15.11
C ILE A 212 -6.16 4.80 -13.64
N PRO A 213 -5.23 4.37 -12.78
CA PRO A 213 -5.55 3.89 -11.43
C PRO A 213 -6.04 4.98 -10.45
N ASN A 214 -5.83 6.26 -10.78
CA ASN A 214 -6.26 7.41 -9.98
C ASN A 214 -7.69 7.90 -10.33
N VAL A 215 -8.36 7.29 -11.31
CA VAL A 215 -9.75 7.60 -11.65
C VAL A 215 -10.64 6.41 -11.29
N TRP A 216 -11.58 6.64 -10.38
CA TRP A 216 -12.45 5.61 -9.82
C TRP A 216 -13.88 5.83 -10.32
N TYR A 217 -14.45 4.82 -10.95
CA TYR A 217 -15.79 4.86 -11.51
C TYR A 217 -16.75 4.14 -10.60
N PHE A 218 -17.93 4.73 -10.38
CA PHE A 218 -19.00 4.07 -9.66
C PHE A 218 -20.38 4.39 -10.26
N GLY A 219 -21.29 3.41 -10.16
CA GLY A 219 -22.67 3.55 -10.60
C GLY A 219 -23.56 4.08 -9.47
N THR A 220 -24.61 4.80 -9.85
CA THR A 220 -25.69 5.17 -8.94
C THR A 220 -27.01 5.26 -9.66
N ASP A 221 -28.08 5.00 -8.91
CA ASP A 221 -29.42 5.43 -9.27
C ASP A 221 -29.46 6.96 -9.48
N PRO A 222 -29.95 7.46 -10.62
CA PRO A 222 -30.09 8.89 -10.91
C PRO A 222 -31.04 9.63 -9.94
N GLU A 223 -31.98 8.93 -9.30
CA GLU A 223 -32.93 9.54 -8.34
C GLU A 223 -32.37 9.57 -6.91
N ALA A 224 -31.19 8.99 -6.67
CA ALA A 224 -30.60 8.95 -5.34
C ALA A 224 -30.28 10.37 -4.84
N PRO A 225 -30.59 10.71 -3.57
CA PRO A 225 -30.32 12.05 -3.02
C PRO A 225 -28.84 12.49 -3.12
N LYS A 226 -27.92 11.51 -3.11
CA LYS A 226 -26.47 11.75 -3.24
C LYS A 226 -26.07 12.37 -4.58
N VAL A 227 -26.88 12.24 -5.63
CA VAL A 227 -26.58 12.84 -6.94
C VAL A 227 -26.44 14.37 -6.81
N SER A 228 -27.40 15.00 -6.12
CA SER A 228 -27.35 16.45 -5.85
C SER A 228 -26.11 16.86 -5.03
N GLU A 229 -25.66 16.03 -4.09
CA GLU A 229 -24.45 16.27 -3.30
C GLU A 229 -23.17 16.13 -4.15
N LEU A 230 -23.16 15.16 -5.07
CA LEU A 230 -22.01 14.89 -5.95
C LEU A 230 -21.81 16.01 -6.97
N ASP A 231 -22.90 16.61 -7.44
CA ASP A 231 -22.86 17.73 -8.37
C ASP A 231 -22.24 19.00 -7.74
N LEU A 232 -22.21 19.11 -6.41
CA LEU A 232 -21.48 20.17 -5.69
C LEU A 232 -19.95 19.97 -5.71
N GLY A 233 -19.47 18.77 -6.05
CA GLY A 233 -18.05 18.44 -6.16
C GLY A 233 -17.28 18.38 -4.83
N ARG A 234 -17.94 18.55 -3.68
CA ARG A 234 -17.32 18.48 -2.35
C ARG A 234 -17.36 17.06 -1.81
N ALA A 235 -16.25 16.35 -1.96
CA ALA A 235 -16.15 14.98 -1.51
C ALA A 235 -14.76 14.63 -0.94
N ALA A 236 -14.76 13.66 -0.03
CA ALA A 236 -13.59 12.97 0.45
C ALA A 236 -13.83 11.47 0.39
N ILE A 237 -12.76 10.71 0.21
CA ILE A 237 -12.81 9.24 0.13
C ILE A 237 -11.85 8.64 1.14
N PHE A 238 -12.24 7.46 1.65
CA PHE A 238 -11.30 6.53 2.25
C PHE A 238 -11.68 5.09 1.95
N THR A 239 -10.71 4.19 1.84
CA THR A 239 -10.98 2.76 1.73
C THR A 239 -10.99 2.09 3.10
N LEU A 240 -11.75 0.99 3.21
CA LEU A 240 -11.71 0.15 4.40
C LEU A 240 -10.33 -0.52 4.52
N PRO A 241 -9.79 -0.65 5.74
CA PRO A 241 -8.45 -1.21 5.92
C PRO A 241 -8.38 -2.67 5.48
N THR A 242 -7.33 -3.03 4.73
CA THR A 242 -7.05 -4.44 4.42
C THR A 242 -6.54 -5.20 5.65
N SER A 243 -6.30 -6.51 5.53
CA SER A 243 -5.66 -7.30 6.58
C SER A 243 -4.25 -6.82 7.00
N GLU A 244 -3.60 -6.00 6.17
CA GLU A 244 -2.32 -5.35 6.49
C GLU A 244 -2.49 -3.90 6.97
N GLU A 245 -3.73 -3.52 7.33
CA GLU A 245 -4.15 -2.17 7.71
C GLU A 245 -3.90 -1.13 6.61
N LEU A 246 -3.78 -1.58 5.36
CA LEU A 246 -3.62 -0.69 4.21
C LEU A 246 -4.93 0.05 3.96
N ARG A 247 -4.87 1.37 3.84
CA ARG A 247 -5.98 2.24 3.46
C ARG A 247 -5.51 3.33 2.51
N ILE A 248 -6.40 3.76 1.65
CA ILE A 248 -6.22 4.91 0.77
C ILE A 248 -7.16 6.01 1.27
N THR A 249 -6.68 7.24 1.41
CA THR A 249 -7.50 8.40 1.76
C THR A 249 -7.22 9.56 0.81
N SER A 250 -8.24 10.32 0.45
CA SER A 250 -8.06 11.58 -0.29
C SER A 250 -9.18 12.57 -0.01
N ASN A 251 -8.83 13.84 0.10
CA ASN A 251 -9.74 14.98 0.11
C ASN A 251 -9.42 15.98 -1.02
N ARG A 252 -8.39 15.70 -1.84
CA ARG A 252 -8.07 16.46 -3.06
C ARG A 252 -8.44 15.59 -4.26
N LEU A 253 -9.68 15.73 -4.67
CA LEU A 253 -10.26 14.94 -5.74
C LEU A 253 -11.31 15.77 -6.48
N LYS A 254 -11.58 15.38 -7.72
CA LYS A 254 -12.65 15.94 -8.53
C LYS A 254 -13.69 14.85 -8.74
N VAL A 255 -14.95 15.15 -8.41
CA VAL A 255 -16.08 14.30 -8.75
C VAL A 255 -16.81 14.91 -9.94
N TYR A 256 -17.15 14.08 -10.92
CA TYR A 256 -17.91 14.53 -12.08
C TYR A 256 -18.73 13.39 -12.68
N ARG A 257 -19.87 13.75 -13.27
CA ARG A 257 -20.68 12.84 -14.07
C ARG A 257 -19.96 12.52 -15.38
N THR A 258 -19.92 11.25 -15.74
CA THR A 258 -19.28 10.80 -16.98
C THR A 258 -20.31 10.66 -18.11
N GLN A 259 -19.81 10.45 -19.32
CA GLN A 259 -20.63 10.03 -20.46
C GLN A 259 -20.73 8.50 -20.57
N TYR A 260 -20.11 7.75 -19.65
CA TYR A 260 -20.16 6.30 -19.67
C TYR A 260 -21.54 5.80 -19.23
N HIS A 261 -21.97 4.74 -19.89
CA HIS A 261 -23.06 3.89 -19.46
C HIS A 261 -22.53 2.72 -18.64
N PHE A 262 -23.39 2.04 -17.88
CA PHE A 262 -22.99 0.86 -17.12
C PHE A 262 -22.33 -0.21 -17.99
N SER A 263 -22.81 -0.41 -19.22
CA SER A 263 -22.26 -1.35 -20.20
C SER A 263 -20.77 -1.11 -20.49
N ASP A 264 -20.32 0.15 -20.46
CA ASP A 264 -18.94 0.53 -20.79
C ASP A 264 -17.95 0.11 -19.69
N ILE A 265 -18.44 -0.03 -18.46
CA ILE A 265 -17.64 -0.39 -17.28
C ILE A 265 -18.02 -1.75 -16.68
N ALA A 266 -18.98 -2.45 -17.28
CA ALA A 266 -19.50 -3.73 -16.80
C ALA A 266 -18.41 -4.80 -16.69
N GLU A 267 -17.50 -4.87 -17.67
CA GLU A 267 -16.36 -5.80 -17.64
C GLU A 267 -15.44 -5.51 -16.44
N ALA A 268 -15.19 -4.22 -16.16
CA ALA A 268 -14.39 -3.82 -15.01
C ALA A 268 -15.06 -4.24 -13.69
N TYR A 269 -16.39 -4.08 -13.58
CA TYR A 269 -17.17 -4.55 -12.44
C TYR A 269 -17.13 -6.05 -12.27
N GLN A 270 -17.35 -6.82 -13.34
CA GLN A 270 -17.32 -8.28 -13.27
C GLN A 270 -15.95 -8.80 -12.80
N LYS A 271 -14.88 -8.13 -13.18
CA LYS A 271 -13.50 -8.49 -12.80
C LYS A 271 -13.11 -8.05 -11.39
N GLN A 272 -13.57 -6.87 -10.94
CA GLN A 272 -13.09 -6.22 -9.71
C GLN A 272 -14.07 -6.36 -8.53
N VAL A 273 -15.36 -6.55 -8.80
CA VAL A 273 -16.43 -6.61 -7.81
C VAL A 273 -17.27 -7.88 -8.02
N PRO A 274 -16.82 -9.03 -7.50
CA PRO A 274 -17.51 -10.30 -7.72
C PRO A 274 -18.98 -10.25 -7.27
N GLY A 275 -19.91 -10.63 -8.15
CA GLY A 275 -21.35 -10.69 -7.87
C GLY A 275 -22.13 -9.38 -8.05
N TYR A 276 -21.47 -8.26 -8.39
CA TYR A 276 -22.17 -6.98 -8.54
C TYR A 276 -23.04 -6.93 -9.79
N VAL A 277 -22.48 -7.30 -10.95
CA VAL A 277 -23.20 -7.27 -12.24
C VAL A 277 -24.41 -8.19 -12.21
N GLU A 278 -24.26 -9.37 -11.59
CA GLU A 278 -25.34 -10.34 -11.44
C GLU A 278 -26.44 -9.90 -10.47
N SER A 279 -26.14 -8.94 -9.59
CA SER A 279 -27.10 -8.41 -8.61
C SER A 279 -28.04 -7.34 -9.18
N LEU A 280 -27.66 -6.71 -10.31
CA LEU A 280 -28.45 -5.68 -10.97
C LEU A 280 -29.31 -6.30 -12.08
N SER A 281 -30.60 -5.97 -12.10
CA SER A 281 -31.48 -6.24 -13.23
C SER A 281 -31.05 -5.44 -14.47
N LYS A 282 -31.47 -5.88 -15.66
CA LYS A 282 -31.15 -5.15 -16.91
C LYS A 282 -31.67 -3.71 -16.89
N GLU A 283 -32.85 -3.49 -16.33
CA GLU A 283 -33.46 -2.17 -16.22
C GLU A 283 -32.66 -1.25 -15.29
N GLU A 284 -32.12 -1.79 -14.19
CA GLU A 284 -31.23 -1.03 -13.28
C GLU A 284 -29.91 -0.70 -13.97
N GLN A 285 -29.33 -1.63 -14.72
CA GLN A 285 -28.10 -1.41 -15.48
C GLN A 285 -28.27 -0.30 -16.54
N GLU A 286 -29.41 -0.25 -17.23
CA GLU A 286 -29.70 0.79 -18.23
C GLU A 286 -29.94 2.17 -17.62
N LYS A 287 -30.48 2.23 -16.39
CA LYS A 287 -30.77 3.48 -15.69
C LYS A 287 -29.59 4.03 -14.88
N GLU A 288 -28.63 3.19 -14.49
CA GLU A 288 -27.47 3.62 -13.70
C GLU A 288 -26.71 4.75 -14.42
N ILE A 289 -26.44 5.82 -13.67
CA ILE A 289 -25.56 6.90 -14.11
C ILE A 289 -24.18 6.68 -13.51
N ILE A 290 -23.14 6.92 -14.31
CA ILE A 290 -21.75 6.69 -13.91
C ILE A 290 -21.09 8.00 -13.51
N PHE A 291 -20.59 8.03 -12.28
CA PHE A 291 -19.71 9.07 -11.78
C PHE A 291 -18.26 8.62 -11.79
N ALA A 292 -17.36 9.57 -11.97
CA ALA A 292 -15.92 9.39 -11.81
C ALA A 292 -15.40 10.26 -10.66
N ILE A 293 -14.47 9.70 -9.90
CA ILE A 293 -13.64 10.38 -8.91
C ILE A 293 -12.22 10.37 -9.42
N GLU A 294 -11.72 11.53 -9.84
CA GLU A 294 -10.32 11.72 -10.21
C GLU A 294 -9.54 12.21 -8.98
N LEU A 295 -8.64 11.38 -8.49
CA LEU A 295 -7.76 11.73 -7.38
C LEU A 295 -6.63 12.64 -7.89
N LYS A 296 -6.53 13.83 -7.30
CA LYS A 296 -5.43 14.78 -7.52
C LYS A 296 -4.23 14.45 -6.64
N SER A 297 -4.51 14.03 -5.41
CA SER A 297 -3.55 13.34 -4.56
C SER A 297 -4.22 12.22 -3.77
N ALA A 298 -3.42 11.30 -3.27
CA ALA A 298 -3.88 10.22 -2.41
C ALA A 298 -2.83 9.91 -1.34
N ARG A 299 -3.30 9.62 -0.13
CA ARG A 299 -2.46 9.06 0.92
C ARG A 299 -2.70 7.56 1.02
N ILE A 300 -1.60 6.82 1.09
CA ILE A 300 -1.57 5.40 1.33
C ILE A 300 -1.00 5.20 2.73
N ASP A 301 -1.86 4.78 3.66
CA ASP A 301 -1.41 4.38 4.99
C ASP A 301 -1.42 2.87 5.11
N SER A 302 -0.45 2.34 5.82
CA SER A 302 -0.50 1.02 6.42
C SER A 302 0.12 1.09 7.81
N ARG A 303 0.11 -0.03 8.52
CA ARG A 303 0.85 -0.15 9.78
C ARG A 303 2.32 0.28 9.67
N PHE A 304 2.94 0.10 8.51
CA PHE A 304 4.38 0.31 8.30
C PHE A 304 4.69 1.41 7.28
N GLN A 305 3.71 2.05 6.67
CA GLN A 305 3.97 3.04 5.62
C GLN A 305 2.95 4.16 5.74
N ASN A 306 3.41 5.38 5.54
CA ASN A 306 2.56 6.50 5.19
C ASN A 306 3.22 7.16 3.99
N LYS A 307 2.49 7.20 2.88
CA LYS A 307 2.98 7.75 1.62
C LYS A 307 1.90 8.63 0.99
N GLY A 308 2.24 9.88 0.73
CA GLY A 308 1.45 10.73 -0.16
C GLY A 308 1.91 10.58 -1.60
N LEU A 309 0.95 10.53 -2.52
CA LEU A 309 1.17 10.57 -3.97
C LEU A 309 0.36 11.72 -4.55
N THR A 310 0.96 12.47 -5.47
CA THR A 310 0.31 13.55 -6.23
C THR A 310 0.27 13.16 -7.70
N PHE A 311 -0.89 13.32 -8.33
CA PHE A 311 -1.16 12.94 -9.73
C PHE A 311 -1.40 14.16 -10.61
N SER A 312 -2.06 15.19 -10.10
CA SER A 312 -2.27 16.45 -10.80
C SER A 312 -2.69 17.53 -9.81
N GLU A 313 -2.71 18.79 -10.27
CA GLU A 313 -3.17 19.96 -9.50
C GLU A 313 -4.60 19.81 -8.97
#